data_AF-A0A8S3U2I1-F1
#
_entry.id   AF-A0A8S3U2I1-F1
#
_cell.length_a   1.000
_cell.length_b   1.000
_cell.length_c   1.000
_cell.angle_alpha   90.00
_cell.angle_beta   90.00
_cell.angle_gamma   90.00
#
_symmetry.space_group_name_H-M   'P 1'
#
loop_
_entity.id
_entity.type
_entity.pdbx_description
1 polymer ?
#
loop_
_entity_poly.entity_id
_entity_poly.type
_entity_poly.pdbx_seq_one_letter_code
_entity_poly.pdbx_strand_id
1 'polypeptide(L)'
;MVFGFGIACVCRRHMFGLFKLQHQRFMSNYSMKECLSKVQDFQFSPYLLNNCTIGTSFSEAIVKPVECVADENGNLRNPESIPEDLMSSYISYRVNFKDLFADGFHMLSDSESLGRIYQLAPLFNFLWKKDYHEKCLRKALQEHRDRKKFTESQISMLLAIHLLSQLVFPSDDPGLTDTSIPLPYIMSNDVPDKVVTCPCGCGRTVFYGNTGIGTTALWYGKPDILVFPNGGVCGISGSPVNQMSDFHEFKEEEEQLVEEENELSSLRHMESIRQLAAQAITFSYYQASIQEQNSSNSESFVSLIPTIAISEKGFDVYMYDSVNEIFFRNCGDPLPLWNEQLPANHNATINISSVVTLWMLINHLTLKPAVTPAHVSLFGGSASLGLDKEQIQEIKRTITISKDFPVPDILEKINLTKKKTV
;
A
#
# COMPACT_ATOMS: atom_id res chain seq x y z
N MET A 1 -1.61 -28.32 42.73
CA MET A 1 -1.06 -27.32 41.80
C MET A 1 -1.50 -27.68 40.38
N VAL A 2 -2.77 -27.43 40.05
CA VAL A 2 -3.34 -27.48 38.67
C VAL A 2 -4.55 -26.54 38.67
N PHE A 3 -4.34 -25.25 38.40
CA PHE A 3 -5.41 -24.29 38.08
C PHE A 3 -4.79 -23.24 37.17
N GLY A 4 -5.04 -23.33 35.86
CA GLY A 4 -4.48 -22.41 34.87
C GLY A 4 -5.01 -22.58 33.44
N PHE A 5 -5.58 -23.73 33.08
CA PHE A 5 -6.05 -23.97 31.70
C PHE A 5 -7.52 -23.60 31.42
N GLY A 6 -8.34 -23.32 32.45
CA GLY A 6 -9.78 -23.10 32.29
C GLY A 6 -10.18 -21.69 31.79
N ILE A 7 -9.44 -20.65 32.16
CA ILE A 7 -9.87 -19.25 31.94
C ILE A 7 -9.63 -18.79 30.50
N ALA A 8 -8.53 -19.22 29.88
CA ALA A 8 -8.22 -18.89 28.47
C ALA A 8 -9.23 -19.52 27.49
N CYS A 9 -9.75 -20.71 27.80
CA CYS A 9 -10.69 -21.43 26.94
C CYS A 9 -12.11 -20.81 26.96
N VAL A 10 -12.52 -20.27 28.12
CA VAL A 10 -13.81 -19.59 28.29
C VAL A 10 -13.82 -18.21 27.63
N CYS A 11 -12.74 -17.42 27.74
CA CYS A 11 -12.64 -16.13 27.04
C CYS A 11 -12.66 -16.28 25.52
N ARG A 12 -11.98 -17.30 24.97
CA ARG A 12 -12.04 -17.62 23.54
C ARG A 12 -13.49 -17.89 23.11
N ARG A 13 -14.20 -18.81 23.78
CA ARG A 13 -15.60 -19.16 23.42
C ARG A 13 -16.55 -17.96 23.48
N HIS A 14 -16.38 -17.06 24.43
CA HIS A 14 -17.25 -15.88 24.57
C HIS A 14 -16.97 -14.80 23.50
N MET A 15 -15.69 -14.57 23.17
CA MET A 15 -15.33 -13.72 22.02
C MET A 15 -15.83 -14.33 20.71
N PHE A 16 -15.73 -15.65 20.53
CA PHE A 16 -16.25 -16.34 19.35
C PHE A 16 -17.77 -16.23 19.19
N GLY A 17 -18.53 -16.33 20.28
CA GLY A 17 -19.98 -16.14 20.24
C GLY A 17 -20.39 -14.74 19.79
N LEU A 18 -19.70 -13.71 20.31
CA LEU A 18 -19.88 -12.33 19.87
C LEU A 18 -19.49 -12.14 18.41
N PHE A 19 -18.37 -12.72 18.00
CA PHE A 19 -17.87 -12.62 16.62
C PHE A 19 -18.79 -13.29 15.61
N LYS A 20 -19.36 -14.45 15.94
CA LYS A 20 -20.32 -15.16 15.09
C LYS A 20 -21.64 -14.40 14.96
N LEU A 21 -22.14 -13.82 16.05
CA LEU A 21 -23.32 -12.95 16.04
C LEU A 21 -23.06 -11.64 15.26
N GLN A 22 -21.86 -11.08 15.38
CA GLN A 22 -21.43 -9.90 14.62
C GLN A 22 -21.30 -10.21 13.13
N HIS A 23 -20.72 -11.36 12.78
CA HIS A 23 -20.64 -11.85 11.41
C HIS A 23 -22.05 -12.04 10.80
N GLN A 24 -22.97 -12.67 11.54
CA GLN A 24 -24.35 -12.84 11.08
C GLN A 24 -25.09 -11.50 10.90
N ARG A 25 -24.94 -10.56 11.83
CA ARG A 25 -25.50 -9.19 11.71
C ARG A 25 -24.85 -8.39 10.58
N PHE A 26 -23.57 -8.64 10.32
CA PHE A 26 -22.85 -7.99 9.23
C PHE A 26 -23.33 -8.52 7.87
N MET A 27 -23.40 -9.84 7.70
CA MET A 27 -23.95 -10.48 6.50
C MET A 27 -25.40 -10.08 6.24
N SER A 28 -26.16 -9.67 7.28
CA SER A 28 -27.51 -9.13 7.10
C SER A 28 -27.57 -7.65 6.75
N ASN A 29 -26.60 -6.83 7.16
CA ASN A 29 -26.61 -5.37 6.96
C ASN A 29 -25.87 -4.94 5.69
N TYR A 30 -24.84 -5.69 5.29
CA TYR A 30 -24.10 -5.48 4.07
C TYR A 30 -24.12 -6.80 3.31
N SER A 31 -24.68 -6.79 2.11
CA SER A 31 -24.55 -7.94 1.21
C SER A 31 -23.07 -8.01 0.79
N MET A 32 -22.26 -8.80 1.51
CA MET A 32 -20.86 -9.05 1.13
C MET A 32 -20.81 -9.59 -0.31
N LYS A 33 -21.84 -10.32 -0.74
CA LYS A 33 -22.03 -10.76 -2.12
C LYS A 33 -22.12 -9.59 -3.12
N GLU A 34 -22.85 -8.53 -2.80
CA GLU A 34 -22.94 -7.31 -3.61
C GLU A 34 -21.63 -6.50 -3.58
N CYS A 35 -20.96 -6.44 -2.42
CA CYS A 35 -19.66 -5.81 -2.32
C CYS A 35 -18.65 -6.52 -3.22
N LEU A 36 -18.60 -7.86 -3.15
CA LEU A 36 -17.73 -8.70 -3.97
C LEU A 36 -18.07 -8.59 -5.45
N SER A 37 -19.34 -8.50 -5.86
CA SER A 37 -19.66 -8.32 -7.29
C SER A 37 -19.07 -7.03 -7.84
N LYS A 38 -19.09 -5.93 -7.08
CA LYS A 38 -18.45 -4.67 -7.49
C LYS A 38 -16.91 -4.74 -7.50
N VAL A 39 -16.31 -5.53 -6.59
CA VAL A 39 -14.84 -5.74 -6.60
C VAL A 39 -14.41 -6.63 -7.77
N GLN A 40 -15.28 -7.52 -8.27
CA GLN A 40 -14.96 -8.38 -9.42
C GLN A 40 -14.73 -7.59 -10.72
N ASP A 41 -15.36 -6.43 -10.86
CA ASP A 41 -15.21 -5.56 -12.03
C ASP A 41 -13.88 -4.79 -12.03
N PHE A 42 -13.12 -4.87 -10.94
CA PHE A 42 -11.83 -4.21 -10.83
C PHE A 42 -10.78 -4.94 -11.70
N GLN A 43 -10.06 -4.17 -12.52
CA GLN A 43 -9.16 -4.70 -13.53
C GLN A 43 -7.79 -4.02 -13.49
N PHE A 44 -6.75 -4.78 -13.85
CA PHE A 44 -5.40 -4.29 -14.02
C PHE A 44 -4.96 -4.42 -15.47
N SER A 45 -4.20 -3.45 -15.95
CA SER A 45 -3.48 -3.56 -17.21
C SER A 45 -2.00 -3.80 -16.94
N PRO A 46 -1.35 -4.69 -17.72
CA PRO A 46 0.10 -4.80 -17.74
C PRO A 46 0.71 -3.55 -18.39
N TYR A 47 1.88 -3.14 -17.91
CA TYR A 47 2.61 -1.98 -18.41
C TYR A 47 4.03 -2.37 -18.80
N LEU A 48 4.46 -1.86 -19.96
CA LEU A 48 5.84 -1.90 -20.41
C LEU A 48 6.64 -0.84 -19.68
N LEU A 49 7.76 -1.26 -19.12
CA LEU A 49 8.78 -0.39 -18.55
C LEU A 49 10.02 -0.45 -19.44
N ASN A 50 10.40 0.69 -20.03
CA ASN A 50 11.61 0.82 -20.83
C ASN A 50 12.47 1.96 -20.30
N ASN A 51 13.77 1.97 -20.63
CA ASN A 51 14.73 2.99 -20.21
C ASN A 51 14.85 3.15 -18.69
N CYS A 52 14.64 2.06 -17.94
CA CYS A 52 14.72 2.04 -16.48
C CYS A 52 15.63 0.90 -16.03
N THR A 53 16.92 1.01 -16.32
CA THR A 53 17.94 0.04 -15.89
C THR A 53 18.48 0.41 -14.50
N ILE A 54 18.89 -0.59 -13.73
CA ILE A 54 19.38 -0.36 -12.37
C ILE A 54 20.55 0.62 -12.36
N GLY A 55 20.53 1.54 -11.39
CA GLY A 55 21.54 2.60 -11.25
C GLY A 55 21.35 3.78 -12.20
N THR A 56 20.35 3.74 -13.08
CA THR A 56 19.93 4.88 -13.91
C THR A 56 18.73 5.59 -13.29
N SER A 57 18.57 6.88 -13.58
CA SER A 57 17.41 7.63 -13.10
C SER A 57 16.12 7.08 -13.70
N PHE A 58 15.06 6.94 -12.89
CA PHE A 58 13.72 6.62 -13.38
C PHE A 58 13.05 7.80 -14.11
N SER A 59 13.66 8.99 -14.10
CA SER A 59 13.12 10.20 -14.74
C SER A 59 12.95 10.06 -16.26
N GLU A 60 13.73 9.20 -16.91
CA GLU A 60 13.63 8.93 -18.35
C GLU A 60 12.88 7.63 -18.66
N ALA A 61 12.35 6.96 -17.64
CA ALA A 61 11.62 5.72 -17.81
C ALA A 61 10.36 5.95 -18.66
N ILE A 62 10.16 5.06 -19.62
CA ILE A 62 8.95 4.99 -20.42
C ILE A 62 8.03 3.98 -19.72
N VAL A 63 6.89 4.47 -19.26
CA VAL A 63 5.85 3.66 -18.64
C VAL A 63 4.61 3.75 -19.52
N LYS A 64 4.30 2.67 -20.25
CA LYS A 64 3.12 2.64 -21.14
C LYS A 64 2.36 1.32 -21.02
N PRO A 65 1.04 1.30 -21.23
CA PRO A 65 0.29 0.04 -21.25
C PRO A 65 0.89 -0.94 -22.27
N VAL A 66 0.92 -2.23 -21.94
CA VAL A 66 1.24 -3.26 -22.93
C VAL A 66 0.05 -3.38 -23.87
N GLU A 67 0.32 -3.14 -25.14
CA GLU A 67 -0.65 -3.38 -26.20
C GLU A 67 -0.54 -4.84 -26.65
N CYS A 68 -1.68 -5.47 -26.91
CA CYS A 68 -1.75 -6.82 -27.44
C CYS A 68 -2.68 -6.84 -28.64
N VAL A 69 -2.47 -7.80 -29.53
CA VAL A 69 -3.37 -8.07 -30.65
C VAL A 69 -3.92 -9.47 -30.49
N ALA A 70 -5.23 -9.62 -30.69
CA ALA A 70 -5.85 -10.94 -30.78
C ALA A 70 -5.63 -11.51 -32.18
N ASP A 71 -5.14 -12.74 -32.25
CA ASP A 71 -5.10 -13.51 -33.50
C ASP A 71 -6.51 -13.97 -33.92
N GLU A 72 -6.61 -14.57 -35.10
CA GLU A 72 -7.87 -15.08 -35.67
C GLU A 72 -8.61 -16.09 -34.79
N ASN A 73 -7.91 -16.72 -33.83
CA ASN A 73 -8.47 -17.67 -32.87
C ASN A 73 -8.78 -17.00 -31.51
N GLY A 74 -8.61 -15.69 -31.40
CA GLY A 74 -8.78 -14.94 -30.17
C GLY A 74 -7.61 -15.07 -29.19
N ASN A 75 -6.49 -15.70 -29.59
CA ASN A 75 -5.31 -15.76 -28.73
C ASN A 75 -4.54 -14.46 -28.80
N LEU A 76 -4.10 -13.98 -27.65
CA LEU A 76 -3.35 -12.73 -27.56
C LEU A 76 -1.89 -12.96 -27.95
N ARG A 77 -1.35 -12.06 -28.76
CA ARG A 77 0.06 -12.04 -29.15
C ARG A 77 0.64 -10.64 -28.99
N ASN A 78 1.96 -10.60 -28.85
CA ASN A 78 2.72 -9.35 -28.89
C ASN A 78 2.52 -8.71 -30.29
N PRO A 79 2.16 -7.41 -30.38
CA PRO A 79 1.98 -6.69 -31.64
C PRO A 79 3.17 -6.86 -32.60
N GLU A 80 4.39 -6.88 -32.07
CA GLU A 80 5.63 -7.01 -32.85
C GLU A 80 5.78 -8.38 -33.55
N SER A 81 5.01 -9.38 -33.12
CA SER A 81 5.02 -10.73 -33.70
C SER A 81 3.98 -10.94 -34.81
N ILE A 82 3.15 -9.92 -35.08
CA ILE A 82 2.09 -9.99 -36.09
C ILE A 82 2.44 -9.07 -37.27
N PRO A 83 2.39 -9.57 -38.52
CA PRO A 83 2.51 -8.73 -39.71
C PRO A 83 1.50 -7.56 -39.67
N GLU A 84 1.95 -6.34 -40.01
CA GLU A 84 1.13 -5.10 -39.93
C GLU A 84 -0.21 -5.22 -40.70
N ASP A 85 -0.24 -6.01 -41.78
CA ASP A 85 -1.39 -6.27 -42.62
C ASP A 85 -2.49 -7.15 -41.97
N LEU A 86 -2.21 -7.76 -40.82
CA LEU A 86 -3.13 -8.59 -40.05
C LEU A 86 -3.62 -7.92 -38.74
N MET A 87 -3.22 -6.67 -38.47
CA MET A 87 -3.63 -5.95 -37.27
C MET A 87 -5.08 -5.43 -37.38
N SER A 88 -6.04 -6.26 -36.99
CA SER A 88 -7.47 -5.92 -37.10
C SER A 88 -8.00 -5.03 -35.97
N SER A 89 -7.36 -5.02 -34.79
CA SER A 89 -7.57 -4.02 -33.72
C SER A 89 -6.57 -4.23 -32.57
N TYR A 90 -6.08 -3.14 -31.99
CA TYR A 90 -5.33 -3.18 -30.73
C TYR A 90 -6.30 -3.38 -29.57
N ILE A 91 -6.00 -4.34 -28.68
CA ILE A 91 -6.78 -4.60 -27.48
C ILE A 91 -5.89 -4.36 -26.26
N SER A 92 -6.34 -3.47 -25.37
CA SER A 92 -5.73 -3.31 -24.05
C SER A 92 -6.08 -4.53 -23.20
N TYR A 93 -5.09 -5.35 -22.85
CA TYR A 93 -5.32 -6.50 -22.00
C TYR A 93 -5.69 -6.08 -20.57
N ARG A 94 -6.55 -6.89 -19.94
CA ARG A 94 -7.03 -6.66 -18.58
C ARG A 94 -7.05 -7.96 -17.79
N VAL A 95 -6.46 -7.92 -16.59
CA VAL A 95 -6.53 -8.99 -15.60
C VAL A 95 -7.57 -8.61 -14.56
N ASN A 96 -8.51 -9.49 -14.24
CA ASN A 96 -9.47 -9.19 -13.18
C ASN A 96 -8.80 -9.33 -11.80
N PHE A 97 -9.12 -8.41 -10.91
CA PHE A 97 -8.65 -8.43 -9.52
C PHE A 97 -9.04 -9.74 -8.81
N LYS A 98 -10.22 -10.29 -9.13
CA LYS A 98 -10.68 -11.60 -8.64
C LYS A 98 -9.71 -12.73 -8.95
N ASP A 99 -9.12 -12.72 -10.14
CA ASP A 99 -8.23 -13.79 -10.58
C ASP A 99 -6.88 -13.71 -9.85
N LEU A 100 -6.40 -12.48 -9.58
CA LEU A 100 -5.18 -12.26 -8.81
C LEU A 100 -5.37 -12.56 -7.32
N PHE A 101 -6.52 -12.21 -6.73
CA PHE A 101 -6.81 -12.36 -5.29
C PHE A 101 -7.82 -13.48 -5.01
N ALA A 102 -7.75 -14.59 -5.76
CA ALA A 102 -8.72 -15.69 -5.68
C ALA A 102 -8.93 -16.20 -4.25
N ASP A 103 -7.86 -16.31 -3.46
CA ASP A 103 -7.91 -16.74 -2.06
C ASP A 103 -8.69 -15.77 -1.16
N GLY A 104 -8.55 -14.46 -1.39
CA GLY A 104 -9.32 -13.43 -0.69
C GLY A 104 -10.82 -13.54 -0.99
N PHE A 105 -11.18 -13.77 -2.25
CA PHE A 105 -12.57 -14.00 -2.66
C PHE A 105 -13.14 -15.29 -2.06
N HIS A 106 -12.36 -16.37 -2.11
CA HIS A 106 -12.73 -17.64 -1.50
C HIS A 106 -12.97 -17.45 0.00
N MET A 107 -12.09 -16.73 0.69
CA MET A 107 -12.21 -16.46 2.12
C MET A 107 -13.45 -15.66 2.49
N LEU A 108 -13.84 -14.66 1.69
CA LEU A 108 -15.04 -13.87 1.94
C LEU A 108 -16.34 -14.59 1.53
N SER A 109 -16.24 -15.57 0.62
CA SER A 109 -17.39 -16.35 0.14
C SER A 109 -17.70 -17.55 1.04
N ASP A 110 -16.67 -18.14 1.66
CA ASP A 110 -16.75 -19.36 2.47
C ASP A 110 -16.64 -19.03 3.98
N SER A 111 -17.76 -18.56 4.53
CA SER A 111 -17.84 -18.05 5.91
C SER A 111 -17.86 -19.10 7.02
N GLU A 112 -17.82 -20.40 6.68
CA GLU A 112 -17.99 -21.47 7.68
C GLU A 112 -16.65 -21.96 8.27
N SER A 113 -15.53 -21.58 7.67
CA SER A 113 -14.20 -22.02 8.13
C SER A 113 -13.71 -21.21 9.34
N LEU A 114 -13.83 -21.81 10.53
CA LEU A 114 -13.39 -21.24 11.83
C LEU A 114 -11.95 -20.72 11.85
N GLY A 115 -11.05 -21.30 11.06
CA GLY A 115 -9.65 -20.86 10.95
C GLY A 115 -9.48 -19.49 10.26
N ARG A 116 -10.41 -19.12 9.37
CA ARG A 116 -10.34 -17.88 8.57
C ARG A 116 -10.97 -16.67 9.26
N ILE A 117 -11.71 -16.89 10.35
CA ILE A 117 -12.37 -15.80 11.10
C ILE A 117 -11.36 -14.80 11.65
N TYR A 118 -10.18 -15.27 12.09
CA TYR A 118 -9.12 -14.38 12.58
C TYR A 118 -8.56 -13.48 11.48
N GLN A 119 -8.41 -14.01 10.26
CA GLN A 119 -7.99 -13.23 9.10
C GLN A 119 -9.07 -12.21 8.72
N LEU A 120 -10.35 -12.52 8.85
CA LEU A 120 -11.41 -11.54 8.58
C LEU A 120 -11.59 -10.48 9.69
N ALA A 121 -10.88 -10.62 10.81
CA ALA A 121 -11.13 -9.80 11.99
C ALA A 121 -10.91 -8.29 11.81
N PRO A 122 -9.82 -7.81 11.18
CA PRO A 122 -9.61 -6.38 10.98
C PRO A 122 -10.70 -5.76 10.10
N LEU A 123 -11.06 -6.43 9.01
CA LEU A 123 -12.11 -5.98 8.10
C LEU A 123 -13.44 -5.84 8.85
N PHE A 124 -13.86 -6.85 9.61
CA PHE A 124 -15.10 -6.77 10.37
C PHE A 124 -15.04 -5.75 11.51
N ASN A 125 -13.90 -5.58 12.17
CA ASN A 125 -13.72 -4.55 13.19
C ASN A 125 -13.84 -3.14 12.60
N PHE A 126 -13.23 -2.89 11.44
CA PHE A 126 -13.39 -1.65 10.71
C PHE A 126 -14.85 -1.42 10.36
N LEU A 127 -15.53 -2.41 9.77
CA LEU A 127 -16.92 -2.29 9.34
C LEU A 127 -17.88 -2.08 10.53
N TRP A 128 -17.60 -2.70 11.68
CA TRP A 128 -18.34 -2.48 12.92
C TRP A 128 -18.19 -1.03 13.44
N LYS A 129 -17.00 -0.46 13.32
CA LYS A 129 -16.69 0.92 13.72
C LYS A 129 -16.75 1.91 12.57
N LYS A 130 -17.33 1.51 11.43
CA LYS A 130 -17.29 2.28 10.18
C LYS A 130 -17.73 3.71 10.39
N ASP A 131 -18.88 3.92 11.02
CA ASP A 131 -19.45 5.26 11.18
C ASP A 131 -18.55 6.19 12.02
N TYR A 132 -17.81 5.62 12.97
CA TYR A 132 -16.80 6.36 13.72
C TYR A 132 -15.62 6.77 12.82
N HIS A 133 -15.04 5.82 12.08
CA HIS A 133 -13.91 6.08 11.17
C HIS A 133 -14.29 7.06 10.06
N GLU A 134 -15.46 6.86 9.46
CA GLU A 134 -16.03 7.72 8.44
C GLU A 134 -16.26 9.14 8.95
N LYS A 135 -16.83 9.30 10.16
CA LYS A 135 -17.02 10.63 10.77
C LYS A 135 -15.69 11.36 10.98
N CYS A 136 -14.66 10.66 11.46
CA CYS A 136 -13.32 11.24 11.64
C CYS A 136 -12.72 11.71 10.31
N LEU A 137 -12.77 10.86 9.28
CA LEU A 137 -12.25 11.17 7.95
C LEU A 137 -13.04 12.30 7.29
N ARG A 138 -14.37 12.19 7.21
CA ARG A 138 -15.25 13.17 6.57
C ARG A 138 -15.11 14.57 7.17
N LYS A 139 -15.08 14.67 8.51
CA LYS A 139 -14.89 15.95 9.18
C LYS A 139 -13.59 16.63 8.74
N ALA A 140 -12.50 15.88 8.71
CA ALA A 140 -11.20 16.43 8.37
C ALA A 140 -11.08 16.78 6.88
N LEU A 141 -11.61 15.95 5.98
CA LEU A 141 -11.64 16.23 4.55
C LEU A 141 -12.48 17.48 4.24
N GLN A 142 -13.61 17.66 4.92
CA GLN A 142 -14.42 18.87 4.79
C GLN A 142 -13.65 20.11 5.27
N GLU A 143 -13.00 20.03 6.43
CA GLU A 143 -12.21 21.13 6.98
C GLU A 143 -10.94 21.43 6.15
N HIS A 144 -10.36 20.43 5.47
CA HIS A 144 -9.27 20.60 4.51
C HIS A 144 -9.73 21.40 3.29
N ARG A 145 -10.84 21.02 2.66
CA ARG A 145 -11.32 21.69 1.45
C ARG A 145 -11.92 23.07 1.72
N ASP A 146 -12.78 23.20 2.71
CA ASP A 146 -13.54 24.46 2.94
C ASP A 146 -12.70 25.54 3.62
N ARG A 147 -11.76 25.13 4.48
CA ARG A 147 -11.05 26.05 5.38
C ARG A 147 -9.54 25.95 5.27
N LYS A 148 -9.01 25.06 4.40
CA LYS A 148 -7.58 24.75 4.31
C LYS A 148 -6.96 24.48 5.68
N LYS A 149 -7.75 23.91 6.60
CA LYS A 149 -7.36 23.77 8.01
C LYS A 149 -6.43 22.58 8.23
N PHE A 150 -6.58 21.55 7.40
CA PHE A 150 -5.67 20.41 7.39
C PHE A 150 -4.70 20.53 6.23
N THR A 151 -3.48 20.02 6.37
CA THR A 151 -2.52 19.85 5.26
C THR A 151 -2.69 18.48 4.61
N GLU A 152 -2.14 18.27 3.41
CA GLU A 152 -2.15 16.95 2.74
C GLU A 152 -1.51 15.88 3.64
N SER A 153 -0.40 16.21 4.29
CA SER A 153 0.27 15.37 5.28
C SER A 153 -0.65 14.94 6.43
N GLN A 154 -1.47 15.87 6.93
CA GLN A 154 -2.45 15.56 7.97
C GLN A 154 -3.60 14.69 7.45
N ILE A 155 -4.00 14.83 6.17
CA ILE A 155 -4.95 13.92 5.54
C ILE A 155 -4.36 12.51 5.40
N SER A 156 -3.09 12.39 4.98
CA SER A 156 -2.38 11.10 4.93
C SER A 156 -2.30 10.44 6.31
N MET A 157 -2.03 11.20 7.38
CA MET A 157 -2.09 10.70 8.77
C MET A 157 -3.47 10.12 9.11
N LEU A 158 -4.53 10.84 8.73
CA LEU A 158 -5.90 10.41 9.02
C LEU A 158 -6.28 9.15 8.26
N LEU A 159 -5.88 9.03 6.99
CA LEU A 159 -6.07 7.82 6.19
C LEU A 159 -5.28 6.64 6.79
N ALA A 160 -4.04 6.86 7.23
CA ALA A 160 -3.26 5.82 7.92
C ALA A 160 -3.97 5.33 9.20
N ILE A 161 -4.45 6.24 10.04
CA ILE A 161 -5.04 5.94 11.36
C ILE A 161 -6.45 5.36 11.26
N HIS A 162 -7.31 5.98 10.45
CA HIS A 162 -8.73 5.67 10.44
C HIS A 162 -9.12 4.70 9.34
N LEU A 163 -8.26 4.44 8.35
CA LEU A 163 -8.50 3.47 7.29
C LEU A 163 -7.43 2.37 7.28
N LEU A 164 -6.20 2.65 6.84
CA LEU A 164 -5.21 1.62 6.53
C LEU A 164 -4.87 0.72 7.73
N SER A 165 -4.52 1.31 8.86
CA SER A 165 -4.17 0.58 10.09
C SER A 165 -5.29 -0.29 10.64
N GLN A 166 -6.54 0.01 10.30
CA GLN A 166 -7.70 -0.76 10.77
C GLN A 166 -7.92 -2.03 9.95
N LEU A 167 -7.27 -2.13 8.80
CA LEU A 167 -7.40 -3.26 7.87
C LEU A 167 -6.25 -4.27 7.99
N VAL A 168 -5.27 -4.02 8.85
CA VAL A 168 -4.10 -4.89 9.01
C VAL A 168 -4.40 -6.04 9.98
N PHE A 169 -3.93 -7.26 9.68
CA PHE A 169 -4.00 -8.36 10.66
C PHE A 169 -3.24 -8.01 11.94
N PRO A 170 -3.82 -8.25 13.13
CA PRO A 170 -3.01 -8.27 14.34
C PRO A 170 -2.00 -9.40 14.22
N SER A 171 -0.73 -9.13 14.52
CA SER A 171 0.30 -10.17 14.62
C SER A 171 -0.14 -11.27 15.59
N ASP A 172 0.28 -12.51 15.33
CA ASP A 172 -0.03 -13.71 16.14
C ASP A 172 0.45 -13.67 17.60
N ASP A 173 0.88 -12.52 18.13
CA ASP A 173 1.25 -12.37 19.54
C ASP A 173 0.00 -12.15 20.40
N PRO A 174 -0.51 -13.19 21.09
CA PRO A 174 -1.79 -13.14 21.79
C PRO A 174 -1.70 -12.41 23.15
N GLY A 175 -0.54 -11.82 23.47
CA GLY A 175 -0.23 -11.27 24.79
C GLY A 175 -0.40 -9.76 24.96
N LEU A 176 -0.52 -8.99 23.87
CA LEU A 176 -0.57 -7.53 23.96
C LEU A 176 -1.97 -7.00 23.66
N THR A 177 -2.72 -6.70 24.72
CA THR A 177 -4.00 -5.97 24.68
C THR A 177 -3.84 -4.51 25.12
N ASP A 178 -2.61 -3.99 25.15
CA ASP A 178 -2.36 -2.62 25.59
C ASP A 178 -2.47 -1.65 24.42
N THR A 179 -3.16 -0.54 24.65
CA THR A 179 -3.32 0.61 23.74
C THR A 179 -1.99 1.31 23.39
N SER A 180 -0.87 0.82 23.93
CA SER A 180 0.50 1.26 23.68
C SER A 180 1.17 0.52 22.49
N ILE A 181 0.50 -0.47 21.88
CA ILE A 181 1.02 -1.13 20.68
C ILE A 181 1.08 -0.09 19.55
N PRO A 182 2.26 0.11 18.94
CA PRO A 182 2.38 1.02 17.81
C PRO A 182 1.40 0.59 16.73
N LEU A 183 0.71 1.57 16.15
CA LEU A 183 -0.12 1.31 14.98
C LEU A 183 0.75 0.61 13.93
N PRO A 184 0.20 -0.32 13.13
CA PRO A 184 0.97 -1.13 12.18
C PRO A 184 1.40 -0.31 10.96
N TYR A 185 1.72 0.97 11.14
CA TYR A 185 2.27 1.83 10.12
C TYR A 185 3.29 2.82 10.70
N ILE A 186 4.19 3.27 9.82
CA ILE A 186 5.17 4.32 10.09
C ILE A 186 5.03 5.35 8.98
N MET A 187 4.91 6.63 9.34
CA MET A 187 4.97 7.74 8.39
C MET A 187 6.40 8.19 8.15
N SER A 188 6.66 8.70 6.95
CA SER A 188 7.98 9.21 6.59
C SER A 188 8.41 10.36 7.51
N ASN A 189 9.68 10.35 7.87
CA ASN A 189 10.32 11.44 8.59
C ASN A 189 10.40 12.74 7.77
N ASP A 190 10.15 12.69 6.47
CA ASP A 190 10.21 13.85 5.59
C ASP A 190 8.87 14.56 5.45
N VAL A 191 7.81 14.01 6.06
CA VAL A 191 6.49 14.63 6.09
C VAL A 191 6.57 15.96 6.84
N PRO A 192 6.16 17.09 6.23
CA PRO A 192 6.09 18.38 6.90
C PRO A 192 5.00 18.38 7.98
N ASP A 193 5.06 19.35 8.90
CA ASP A 193 4.02 19.58 9.93
C ASP A 193 3.69 18.37 10.81
N LYS A 194 4.74 17.65 11.26
CA LYS A 194 4.59 16.47 12.13
C LYS A 194 3.80 16.82 13.39
N VAL A 195 2.70 16.10 13.60
CA VAL A 195 1.94 16.13 14.85
C VAL A 195 2.11 14.82 15.60
N VAL A 196 2.10 14.90 16.94
CA VAL A 196 2.26 13.73 17.82
C VAL A 196 0.97 12.91 17.88
N THR A 197 -0.18 13.57 17.75
CA THR A 197 -1.50 12.95 17.89
C THR A 197 -2.34 13.16 16.64
N CYS A 198 -3.31 12.26 16.46
CA CYS A 198 -4.20 12.27 15.32
C CYS A 198 -4.87 13.64 15.12
N PRO A 199 -4.79 14.24 13.92
CA PRO A 199 -5.34 15.56 13.64
C PRO A 199 -6.86 15.68 13.90
N CYS A 200 -7.62 14.58 13.92
CA CYS A 200 -9.06 14.61 14.21
C CYS A 200 -9.38 14.81 15.71
N GLY A 201 -8.39 14.72 16.59
CA GLY A 201 -8.54 14.86 18.05
C GLY A 201 -8.91 13.57 18.79
N CYS A 202 -8.80 12.39 18.16
CA CYS A 202 -9.10 11.11 18.83
C CYS A 202 -8.02 10.64 19.81
N GLY A 203 -6.89 11.36 19.91
CA GLY A 203 -5.81 11.07 20.84
C GLY A 203 -4.89 9.91 20.44
N ARG A 204 -5.12 9.25 19.30
CA ARG A 204 -4.21 8.21 18.79
C ARG A 204 -2.85 8.83 18.40
N THR A 205 -1.76 8.16 18.77
CA THR A 205 -0.39 8.61 18.47
C THR A 205 -0.03 8.38 17.00
N VAL A 206 0.72 9.31 16.42
CA VAL A 206 1.33 9.16 15.08
C VAL A 206 2.78 8.71 15.23
N PHE A 207 3.16 7.67 14.50
CA PHE A 207 4.52 7.14 14.49
C PHE A 207 5.24 7.58 13.21
N TYR A 208 6.44 8.14 13.36
CA TYR A 208 7.31 8.54 12.26
C TYR A 208 8.59 7.73 12.27
N GLY A 209 9.18 7.55 11.09
CA GLY A 209 10.42 6.82 10.93
C GLY A 209 10.96 6.93 9.51
N ASN A 210 12.11 6.32 9.28
CA ASN A 210 12.63 6.20 7.94
C ASN A 210 11.78 5.20 7.15
N THR A 211 11.13 5.67 6.10
CA THR A 211 10.34 4.84 5.20
C THR A 211 11.09 4.46 3.93
N GLY A 212 12.30 5.01 3.73
CA GLY A 212 13.13 4.76 2.58
C GLY A 212 13.54 3.28 2.47
N ILE A 213 13.30 2.70 1.30
CA ILE A 213 13.70 1.34 0.95
C ILE A 213 14.53 1.39 -0.33
N GLY A 214 15.62 0.65 -0.35
CA GLY A 214 16.54 0.58 -1.49
C GLY A 214 17.83 1.36 -1.26
N THR A 215 18.62 1.47 -2.32
CA THR A 215 19.90 2.18 -2.32
C THR A 215 19.95 3.11 -3.53
N THR A 216 20.85 4.09 -3.51
CA THR A 216 21.08 4.95 -4.68
C THR A 216 21.49 4.14 -5.92
N ALA A 217 22.06 2.94 -5.73
CA ALA A 217 22.42 2.05 -6.82
C ALA A 217 21.23 1.31 -7.46
N LEU A 218 20.06 1.25 -6.80
CA LEU A 218 18.96 0.34 -7.16
C LEU A 218 17.60 1.01 -7.37
N TRP A 219 17.57 2.34 -7.32
CA TRP A 219 16.38 3.16 -7.06
C TRP A 219 16.01 3.20 -5.57
N TYR A 220 15.78 4.42 -5.10
CA TYR A 220 15.41 4.70 -3.73
C TYR A 220 13.92 4.96 -3.66
N GLY A 221 13.16 3.98 -3.15
CA GLY A 221 11.75 4.13 -2.87
C GLY A 221 11.56 4.90 -1.57
N LYS A 222 10.88 6.04 -1.60
CA LYS A 222 10.59 6.87 -0.43
C LYS A 222 9.08 7.03 -0.24
N PRO A 223 8.37 5.96 0.20
CA PRO A 223 6.94 6.01 0.40
C PRO A 223 6.60 6.91 1.60
N ASP A 224 5.44 7.54 1.57
CA ASP A 224 4.99 8.39 2.68
C ASP A 224 4.58 7.57 3.91
N ILE A 225 4.10 6.34 3.69
CA ILE A 225 3.58 5.44 4.72
C ILE A 225 4.07 4.02 4.42
N LEU A 226 4.70 3.39 5.42
CA LEU A 226 4.93 1.94 5.43
C LEU A 226 3.90 1.27 6.33
N VAL A 227 3.30 0.17 5.88
CA VAL A 227 2.35 -0.65 6.66
C VAL A 227 2.98 -2.02 6.93
N PHE A 228 2.97 -2.46 8.19
CA PHE A 228 3.59 -3.70 8.63
C PHE A 228 2.52 -4.74 9.01
N PRO A 229 2.20 -5.69 8.11
CA PRO A 229 1.13 -6.66 8.35
C PRO A 229 1.39 -7.64 9.49
N ASN A 230 2.66 -7.90 9.83
CA ASN A 230 3.02 -8.92 10.82
C ASN A 230 3.56 -8.35 12.14
N GLY A 231 3.34 -7.06 12.42
CA GLY A 231 3.85 -6.42 13.65
C GLY A 231 5.37 -6.50 13.83
N GLY A 232 6.09 -6.91 12.77
CA GLY A 232 7.53 -7.00 12.73
C GLY A 232 8.10 -5.60 12.79
N VAL A 233 8.30 -5.11 14.01
CA VAL A 233 9.20 -4.00 14.29
C VAL A 233 10.58 -4.48 13.85
N CYS A 234 10.92 -4.28 12.57
CA CYS A 234 12.32 -4.17 12.20
C CYS A 234 12.83 -3.04 13.09
N GLY A 235 13.75 -3.35 14.01
CA GLY A 235 14.09 -2.58 15.22
C GLY A 235 14.46 -1.11 15.00
N ILE A 236 13.49 -0.30 14.58
CA ILE A 236 13.57 1.14 14.44
C ILE A 236 13.04 1.67 15.75
N SER A 237 13.95 2.17 16.57
CA SER A 237 13.63 2.90 17.78
C SER A 237 12.86 4.16 17.37
N GLY A 238 11.53 4.05 17.26
CA GLY A 238 10.64 5.19 17.05
C GLY A 238 10.74 6.09 18.26
N SER A 239 11.60 7.10 18.20
CA SER A 239 11.69 8.10 19.25
C SER A 239 10.50 9.06 19.10
N PRO A 240 9.65 9.26 20.12
CA PRO A 240 8.68 10.35 20.10
C PRO A 240 9.43 11.67 19.90
N VAL A 241 8.96 12.45 18.92
CA VAL A 241 9.62 13.66 18.40
C VAL A 241 10.17 14.54 19.53
N ASN A 242 11.50 14.55 19.66
CA ASN A 242 12.26 15.56 20.36
C ASN A 242 13.51 15.84 19.52
N GLN A 243 13.37 16.72 18.53
CA GLN A 243 14.36 17.73 18.14
C GLN A 243 13.88 18.49 16.90
N MET A 244 13.74 19.81 17.07
CA MET A 244 13.75 20.79 15.98
C MET A 244 15.12 20.77 15.32
N SER A 245 15.13 20.76 13.99
CA SER A 245 16.26 21.27 13.21
C SER A 245 15.73 21.82 11.89
N ASP A 246 16.06 23.09 11.65
CA ASP A 246 15.81 23.82 10.41
C ASP A 246 16.47 23.11 9.22
N PHE A 247 15.69 22.94 8.15
CA PHE A 247 16.22 22.65 6.82
C PHE A 247 15.73 23.71 5.84
N HIS A 248 16.65 24.17 5.00
CA HIS A 248 16.47 25.23 4.03
C HIS A 248 15.42 24.87 2.98
N GLU A 249 14.44 25.76 2.87
CA GLU A 249 13.37 25.82 1.88
C GLU A 249 13.96 26.15 0.49
N PHE A 250 13.84 25.23 -0.48
CA PHE A 250 13.90 25.62 -1.89
C PHE A 250 12.54 26.23 -2.24
N LYS A 251 12.48 27.57 -2.27
CA LYS A 251 11.33 28.30 -2.81
C LYS A 251 11.37 28.23 -4.33
N GLU A 252 10.43 27.52 -4.93
CA GLU A 252 10.04 27.76 -6.31
C GLU A 252 9.00 28.89 -6.31
N GLU A 253 9.33 29.98 -6.98
CA GLU A 253 8.50 31.17 -7.12
C GLU A 253 7.31 30.86 -8.04
N GLU A 254 6.09 31.06 -7.52
CA GLU A 254 4.86 31.12 -8.32
C GLU A 254 4.80 32.45 -9.09
N GLU A 255 4.89 32.42 -10.42
CA GLU A 255 4.29 33.46 -11.26
C GLU A 255 3.53 32.86 -12.45
N GLN A 256 2.21 33.10 -12.41
CA GLN A 256 1.20 33.25 -13.46
C GLN A 256 1.53 32.79 -14.90
N LEU A 257 0.65 31.93 -15.48
CA LEU A 257 -0.15 32.17 -16.70
C LEU A 257 -1.08 30.97 -17.00
N VAL A 258 -2.35 31.26 -17.32
CA VAL A 258 -3.53 30.37 -17.21
C VAL A 258 -3.77 29.48 -18.45
N GLU A 259 -2.74 29.09 -19.19
CA GLU A 259 -2.90 28.16 -20.34
C GLU A 259 -1.88 26.98 -20.37
N GLU A 260 -0.90 26.93 -19.45
CA GLU A 260 0.09 25.84 -19.32
C GLU A 260 -0.30 24.71 -18.33
N GLU A 261 -1.50 24.80 -17.74
CA GLU A 261 -1.92 23.93 -16.62
C GLU A 261 -2.16 22.46 -17.03
N ASN A 262 -2.50 22.20 -18.30
CA ASN A 262 -2.84 20.86 -18.79
C ASN A 262 -1.60 20.03 -19.17
N GLU A 263 -0.59 20.64 -19.78
CA GLU A 263 0.69 19.97 -20.05
C GLU A 263 1.48 19.76 -18.76
N LEU A 264 1.50 20.76 -17.86
CA LEU A 264 2.19 20.66 -16.58
C LEU A 264 1.55 19.62 -15.65
N SER A 265 0.21 19.49 -15.64
CA SER A 265 -0.48 18.45 -14.87
C SER A 265 -0.28 17.05 -15.45
N SER A 266 -0.24 16.91 -16.77
CA SER A 266 0.11 15.64 -17.44
C SER A 266 1.55 15.20 -17.14
N LEU A 267 2.51 16.14 -17.18
CA LEU A 267 3.91 15.89 -16.83
C LEU A 267 4.07 15.51 -15.35
N ARG A 268 3.40 16.21 -14.43
CA ARG A 268 3.37 15.85 -13.00
C ARG A 268 2.75 14.47 -12.76
N HIS A 269 1.70 14.12 -13.51
CA HIS A 269 1.09 12.80 -13.43
C HIS A 269 2.04 11.69 -13.91
N MET A 270 2.73 11.90 -15.04
CA MET A 270 3.72 10.94 -15.55
C MET A 270 4.91 10.77 -14.61
N GLU A 271 5.38 11.86 -14.00
CA GLU A 271 6.46 11.78 -13.00
C GLU A 271 6.02 10.99 -11.75
N SER A 272 4.78 11.19 -11.31
CA SER A 272 4.22 10.40 -10.21
C SER A 272 4.12 8.90 -10.54
N ILE A 273 3.76 8.54 -11.77
CA ILE A 273 3.69 7.14 -12.22
C ILE A 273 5.08 6.51 -12.24
N ARG A 274 6.10 7.21 -12.74
CA ARG A 274 7.49 6.72 -12.75
C ARG A 274 8.00 6.46 -11.34
N GLN A 275 7.75 7.40 -10.42
CA GLN A 275 8.13 7.24 -9.03
C GLN A 275 7.42 6.04 -8.37
N LEU A 276 6.13 5.86 -8.63
CA LEU A 276 5.34 4.73 -8.12
C LEU A 276 5.79 3.39 -8.72
N ALA A 277 6.18 3.36 -10.00
CA ALA A 277 6.76 2.20 -10.65
C ALA A 277 8.10 1.81 -10.00
N ALA A 278 9.00 2.77 -9.83
CA ALA A 278 10.28 2.55 -9.16
C ALA A 278 10.10 2.01 -7.72
N GLN A 279 9.14 2.58 -6.97
CA GLN A 279 8.77 2.12 -5.64
C GLN A 279 8.25 0.68 -5.66
N ALA A 280 7.31 0.35 -6.55
CA ALA A 280 6.75 -0.99 -6.66
C ALA A 280 7.81 -2.05 -7.00
N ILE A 281 8.74 -1.72 -7.91
CA ILE A 281 9.88 -2.59 -8.24
C ILE A 281 10.76 -2.83 -7.02
N THR A 282 11.16 -1.74 -6.35
CA THR A 282 12.05 -1.78 -5.19
C THR A 282 11.44 -2.61 -4.05
N PHE A 283 10.14 -2.42 -3.76
CA PHE A 283 9.45 -3.18 -2.73
C PHE A 283 9.31 -4.66 -3.06
N SER A 284 9.07 -5.01 -4.33
CA SER A 284 8.97 -6.41 -4.72
C SER A 284 10.30 -7.15 -4.53
N TYR A 285 11.42 -6.54 -4.93
CA TYR A 285 12.75 -7.14 -4.70
C TYR A 285 13.12 -7.19 -3.21
N TYR A 286 12.75 -6.17 -2.42
CA TYR A 286 12.90 -6.20 -0.97
C TYR A 286 12.17 -7.39 -0.36
N GLN A 287 10.89 -7.56 -0.70
CA GLN A 287 10.04 -8.62 -0.17
C GLN A 287 10.54 -10.01 -0.59
N ALA A 288 11.00 -10.14 -1.84
CA ALA A 288 11.63 -11.37 -2.34
C ALA A 288 12.88 -11.73 -1.51
N SER A 289 13.73 -10.74 -1.20
CA SER A 289 14.93 -10.94 -0.36
C SER A 289 14.57 -11.43 1.05
N ILE A 290 13.58 -10.81 1.70
CA ILE A 290 13.11 -11.24 3.03
C ILE A 290 12.58 -12.68 2.99
N GLN A 291 11.79 -13.02 1.98
CA GLN A 291 11.23 -14.36 1.85
C GLN A 291 12.34 -15.40 1.68
N GLU A 292 13.34 -15.15 0.83
CA GLU A 292 14.49 -16.04 0.65
C GLU A 292 15.31 -16.24 1.93
N GLN A 293 15.57 -15.17 2.70
CA GLN A 293 16.30 -15.25 3.97
C GLN A 293 15.56 -16.08 5.03
N ASN A 294 14.23 -16.03 5.01
CA ASN A 294 13.37 -16.76 5.94
C ASN A 294 12.98 -18.17 5.44
N SER A 295 13.41 -18.57 4.25
CA SER A 295 13.01 -19.82 3.55
C SER A 295 13.60 -21.11 4.12
N SER A 296 13.89 -21.19 5.42
CA SER A 296 14.14 -22.48 6.07
C SER A 296 12.91 -23.40 6.06
N ASN A 297 11.72 -22.85 5.78
CA ASN A 297 10.48 -23.58 5.55
C ASN A 297 9.94 -23.33 4.13
N SER A 298 9.50 -24.40 3.46
CA SER A 298 8.91 -24.48 2.11
C SER A 298 7.56 -23.74 1.95
N GLU A 299 7.38 -22.58 2.57
CA GLU A 299 6.17 -21.79 2.37
C GLU A 299 6.17 -21.12 1.00
N SER A 300 4.99 -21.06 0.38
CA SER A 300 4.81 -20.53 -0.97
C SER A 300 5.20 -19.05 -1.04
N PHE A 301 6.15 -18.76 -1.93
CA PHE A 301 6.67 -17.44 -2.26
C PHE A 301 5.55 -16.52 -2.80
N VAL A 302 5.50 -15.27 -2.34
CA VAL A 302 4.58 -14.24 -2.86
C VAL A 302 5.36 -13.34 -3.80
N SER A 303 5.08 -13.45 -5.10
CA SER A 303 5.80 -12.71 -6.13
C SER A 303 5.18 -11.36 -6.45
N LEU A 304 3.85 -11.24 -6.44
CA LEU A 304 3.14 -10.04 -6.83
C LEU A 304 2.91 -9.12 -5.63
N ILE A 305 3.65 -8.01 -5.57
CA ILE A 305 3.65 -7.10 -4.40
C ILE A 305 2.94 -5.78 -4.73
N PRO A 306 1.91 -5.37 -3.97
CA PRO A 306 1.17 -4.13 -4.20
C PRO A 306 1.84 -2.90 -3.58
N THR A 307 1.71 -1.78 -4.28
CA THR A 307 2.03 -0.42 -3.88
C THR A 307 0.78 0.44 -4.11
N ILE A 308 0.35 1.17 -3.08
CA ILE A 308 -0.92 1.90 -3.07
C ILE A 308 -0.62 3.40 -3.02
N ALA A 309 -1.06 4.14 -4.03
CA ALA A 309 -1.08 5.60 -4.00
C ALA A 309 -2.49 6.03 -3.56
N ILE A 310 -2.62 6.70 -2.42
CA ILE A 310 -3.93 7.02 -1.83
C ILE A 310 -4.05 8.51 -1.53
N SER A 311 -5.22 9.07 -1.82
CA SER A 311 -5.59 10.45 -1.55
C SER A 311 -6.96 10.53 -0.88
N GLU A 312 -7.44 11.73 -0.60
CA GLU A 312 -8.80 11.95 -0.09
C GLU A 312 -9.92 11.48 -1.03
N LYS A 313 -9.65 11.41 -2.35
CA LYS A 313 -10.65 11.05 -3.37
C LYS A 313 -10.73 9.55 -3.58
N GLY A 314 -9.59 8.89 -3.60
CA GLY A 314 -9.44 7.54 -4.14
C GLY A 314 -8.04 6.99 -3.97
N PHE A 315 -7.80 5.81 -4.53
CA PHE A 315 -6.47 5.21 -4.59
C PHE A 315 -6.21 4.52 -5.92
N ASP A 316 -4.95 4.56 -6.34
CA ASP A 316 -4.38 3.77 -7.42
C ASP A 316 -3.54 2.63 -6.84
N VAL A 317 -3.42 1.56 -7.62
CA VAL A 317 -2.73 0.33 -7.24
C VAL A 317 -1.74 -0.03 -8.33
N TYR A 318 -0.48 -0.18 -7.92
CA TYR A 318 0.62 -0.64 -8.74
C TYR A 318 1.11 -1.96 -8.16
N MET A 319 1.36 -2.96 -8.97
CA MET A 319 1.89 -4.24 -8.49
C MET A 319 3.06 -4.67 -9.36
N TYR A 320 4.11 -5.17 -8.72
CA TYR A 320 5.26 -5.71 -9.44
C TYR A 320 5.56 -7.15 -9.02
N ASP A 321 5.65 -8.03 -10.00
CA ASP A 321 6.14 -9.39 -9.86
C ASP A 321 7.63 -9.43 -10.21
N SER A 322 8.49 -9.54 -9.20
CA SER A 322 9.95 -9.58 -9.37
C SER A 322 10.50 -10.92 -9.89
N VAL A 323 9.67 -11.97 -9.93
CA VAL A 323 10.05 -13.29 -10.45
C VAL A 323 9.79 -13.36 -11.95
N ASN A 324 8.64 -12.87 -12.38
CA ASN A 324 8.21 -12.91 -13.77
C ASN A 324 8.44 -11.57 -14.50
N GLU A 325 8.94 -10.55 -13.80
CA GLU A 325 9.17 -9.18 -14.28
C GLU A 325 7.91 -8.57 -14.95
N ILE A 326 6.80 -8.62 -14.22
CA ILE A 326 5.50 -8.13 -14.69
C ILE A 326 5.08 -6.94 -13.84
N PHE A 327 4.77 -5.82 -14.49
CA PHE A 327 4.27 -4.62 -13.85
C PHE A 327 2.80 -4.39 -14.20
N PHE A 328 1.95 -4.26 -13.18
CA PHE A 328 0.52 -3.98 -13.30
C PHE A 328 0.18 -2.63 -12.70
N ARG A 329 -0.79 -1.95 -13.31
CA ARG A 329 -1.50 -0.80 -12.73
C ARG A 329 -3.00 -1.00 -12.89
N ASN A 330 -3.80 -0.48 -11.96
CA ASN A 330 -5.25 -0.45 -12.16
C ASN A 330 -5.65 0.25 -13.46
N CYS A 331 -6.72 -0.24 -14.09
CA CYS A 331 -7.32 0.39 -15.25
C CYS A 331 -8.14 1.62 -14.85
N GLY A 332 -8.02 2.70 -15.63
CA GLY A 332 -8.88 3.88 -15.52
C GLY A 332 -8.53 4.80 -14.35
N ASP A 333 -9.54 5.50 -13.84
CA ASP A 333 -9.41 6.44 -12.74
C ASP A 333 -9.14 5.73 -11.40
N PRO A 334 -8.58 6.44 -10.40
CA PRO A 334 -8.41 5.92 -9.05
C PRO A 334 -9.72 5.37 -8.47
N LEU A 335 -9.62 4.25 -7.74
CA LEU A 335 -10.78 3.65 -7.11
C LEU A 335 -11.34 4.62 -6.06
N PRO A 336 -12.63 4.95 -6.10
CA PRO A 336 -13.20 5.96 -5.21
C PRO A 336 -13.24 5.46 -3.77
N LEU A 337 -12.75 6.26 -2.82
CA LEU A 337 -12.88 5.93 -1.39
C LEU A 337 -14.31 6.14 -0.86
N TRP A 338 -15.13 6.91 -1.58
CA TRP A 338 -16.46 7.33 -1.18
C TRP A 338 -17.49 6.92 -2.23
N ASN A 339 -18.70 6.51 -1.82
CA ASN A 339 -19.78 6.15 -2.76
C ASN A 339 -20.30 7.34 -3.57
N GLU A 340 -20.12 8.55 -3.04
CA GLU A 340 -20.52 9.80 -3.66
C GLU A 340 -19.31 10.74 -3.64
N GLN A 341 -19.17 11.56 -4.66
CA GLN A 341 -18.11 12.55 -4.69
C GLN A 341 -18.37 13.62 -3.61
N LEU A 342 -17.51 13.66 -2.58
CA LEU A 342 -17.33 14.88 -1.78
C LEU A 342 -17.03 16.01 -2.77
N PRO A 343 -17.75 17.15 -2.80
CA PRO A 343 -18.41 17.83 -1.69
C PRO A 343 -19.94 17.98 -1.80
N ALA A 344 -20.62 17.26 -2.71
CA ALA A 344 -22.05 17.48 -2.95
C ALA A 344 -22.95 17.02 -1.79
N ASN A 345 -22.45 16.10 -0.93
CA ASN A 345 -23.24 15.52 0.14
C ASN A 345 -22.44 15.36 1.44
N HIS A 346 -22.89 16.05 2.51
CA HIS A 346 -22.36 15.86 3.86
C HIS A 346 -22.62 14.45 4.44
N ASN A 347 -23.40 13.63 3.73
CA ASN A 347 -23.68 12.24 4.07
C ASN A 347 -22.91 11.26 3.17
N ALA A 348 -21.88 11.69 2.44
CA ALA A 348 -21.01 10.78 1.69
C ALA A 348 -20.50 9.67 2.61
N THR A 349 -20.69 8.42 2.17
CA THR A 349 -20.32 7.22 2.91
C THR A 349 -19.09 6.57 2.28
N ILE A 350 -18.26 5.92 3.09
CA ILE A 350 -17.11 5.16 2.58
C ILE A 350 -17.61 4.04 1.67
N ASN A 351 -16.93 3.87 0.54
CA ASN A 351 -17.17 2.79 -0.40
C ASN A 351 -16.64 1.46 0.19
N ILE A 352 -17.55 0.55 0.51
CA ILE A 352 -17.21 -0.73 1.13
C ILE A 352 -16.42 -1.64 0.19
N SER A 353 -16.71 -1.62 -1.11
CA SER A 353 -15.95 -2.40 -2.11
C SER A 353 -14.49 -1.92 -2.16
N SER A 354 -14.26 -0.62 -2.07
CA SER A 354 -12.92 -0.03 -1.96
C SER A 354 -12.20 -0.45 -0.68
N VAL A 355 -12.91 -0.49 0.46
CA VAL A 355 -12.35 -0.99 1.73
C VAL A 355 -11.97 -2.46 1.64
N VAL A 356 -12.82 -3.30 1.06
CA VAL A 356 -12.55 -4.73 0.86
C VAL A 356 -11.32 -4.92 -0.06
N THR A 357 -11.23 -4.11 -1.12
CA THR A 357 -10.08 -4.11 -2.03
C THR A 357 -8.79 -3.73 -1.30
N LEU A 358 -8.79 -2.63 -0.55
CA LEU A 358 -7.65 -2.21 0.27
C LEU A 358 -7.25 -3.27 1.30
N TRP A 359 -8.22 -3.88 1.96
CA TRP A 359 -7.95 -4.96 2.91
C TRP A 359 -7.24 -6.14 2.24
N MET A 360 -7.65 -6.53 1.02
CA MET A 360 -6.94 -7.60 0.30
C MET A 360 -5.51 -7.20 -0.09
N LEU A 361 -5.32 -5.97 -0.58
CA LEU A 361 -4.00 -5.45 -0.98
C LEU A 361 -3.04 -5.33 0.22
N ILE A 362 -3.50 -4.78 1.33
CA ILE A 362 -2.71 -4.63 2.57
C ILE A 362 -2.27 -6.00 3.10
N ASN A 363 -3.14 -7.00 2.98
CA ASN A 363 -2.92 -8.34 3.50
C ASN A 363 -2.40 -9.34 2.44
N HIS A 364 -1.77 -8.85 1.38
CA HIS A 364 -1.27 -9.65 0.26
C HIS A 364 -0.31 -10.78 0.67
N LEU A 365 0.48 -10.63 1.74
CA LEU A 365 1.38 -11.71 2.17
C LEU A 365 0.62 -12.98 2.62
N THR A 366 -0.56 -12.80 3.20
CA THR A 366 -1.43 -13.91 3.60
C THR A 366 -2.33 -14.37 2.47
N LEU A 367 -2.81 -13.45 1.64
CA LEU A 367 -3.73 -13.73 0.53
C LEU A 367 -3.02 -14.16 -0.77
N LYS A 368 -1.70 -14.02 -0.79
CA LYS A 368 -0.77 -14.52 -1.81
C LYS A 368 -1.27 -14.30 -3.24
N PRO A 369 -1.44 -13.03 -3.67
CA PRO A 369 -1.90 -12.77 -5.01
C PRO A 369 -0.91 -13.37 -6.03
N ALA A 370 -1.45 -13.96 -7.08
CA ALA A 370 -0.66 -14.75 -8.02
C ALA A 370 -1.00 -14.42 -9.47
N VAL A 371 0.04 -14.37 -10.30
CA VAL A 371 -0.11 -14.39 -11.76
C VAL A 371 -0.27 -15.83 -12.23
N THR A 372 -1.18 -16.07 -13.18
CA THR A 372 -1.37 -17.40 -13.76
C THR A 372 -0.25 -17.69 -14.77
N PRO A 373 0.03 -18.96 -15.09
CA PRO A 373 0.97 -19.29 -16.16
C PRO A 373 0.63 -18.65 -17.50
N ALA A 374 -0.66 -18.43 -17.77
CA ALA A 374 -1.12 -17.72 -18.96
C ALA A 374 -0.70 -16.23 -18.95
N HIS A 375 -0.80 -15.57 -17.79
CA HIS A 375 -0.29 -14.19 -17.64
C HIS A 375 1.22 -14.15 -17.86
N VAL A 376 1.97 -15.10 -17.30
CA VAL A 376 3.44 -15.16 -17.48
C VAL A 376 3.82 -15.39 -18.94
N SER A 377 3.11 -16.27 -19.67
CA SER A 377 3.41 -16.49 -21.09
C SER A 377 3.16 -15.26 -21.97
N LEU A 378 2.24 -14.38 -21.57
CA LEU A 378 1.86 -13.19 -22.34
C LEU A 378 2.68 -11.95 -21.96
N PHE A 379 2.97 -11.78 -20.67
CA PHE A 379 3.54 -10.53 -20.13
C PHE A 379 4.85 -10.74 -19.39
N GLY A 380 5.37 -11.97 -19.31
CA GLY A 380 6.65 -12.25 -18.68
C GLY A 380 7.75 -11.40 -19.32
N GLY A 381 8.51 -10.69 -18.49
CA GLY A 381 9.51 -9.74 -18.97
C GLY A 381 8.91 -8.44 -19.52
N SER A 382 7.64 -8.12 -19.34
CA SER A 382 7.06 -6.83 -19.78
C SER A 382 7.72 -5.63 -19.10
N ALA A 383 8.31 -5.80 -17.91
CA ALA A 383 9.12 -4.76 -17.31
C ALA A 383 10.58 -4.74 -17.81
N SER A 384 11.04 -5.83 -18.43
CA SER A 384 12.38 -6.03 -19.05
C SER A 384 13.48 -5.17 -18.43
N LEU A 385 13.68 -5.30 -17.12
CA LEU A 385 14.71 -4.51 -16.42
C LEU A 385 16.13 -4.91 -16.86
N GLY A 386 16.24 -6.00 -17.63
CA GLY A 386 17.48 -6.45 -18.26
C GLY A 386 18.49 -7.00 -17.26
N LEU A 387 17.98 -7.52 -16.13
CA LEU A 387 18.79 -7.87 -14.98
C LEU A 387 19.33 -9.29 -15.09
N ASP A 388 20.64 -9.43 -15.00
CA ASP A 388 21.24 -10.73 -14.85
C ASP A 388 21.09 -11.26 -13.40
N LYS A 389 21.41 -12.54 -13.20
CA LYS A 389 21.29 -13.19 -11.89
C LYS A 389 22.21 -12.58 -10.84
N GLU A 390 23.39 -12.11 -11.23
CA GLU A 390 24.36 -11.52 -10.30
C GLU A 390 23.86 -10.17 -9.80
N GLN A 391 23.33 -9.35 -10.73
CA GLN A 391 22.67 -8.10 -10.44
C GLN A 391 21.51 -8.35 -9.48
N ILE A 392 20.57 -9.25 -9.79
CA ILE A 392 19.42 -9.61 -8.93
C ILE A 392 19.88 -10.01 -7.51
N GLN A 393 20.93 -10.81 -7.39
CA GLN A 393 21.46 -11.18 -6.08
C GLN A 393 22.04 -9.98 -5.33
N GLU A 394 22.74 -9.09 -6.03
CA GLU A 394 23.27 -7.88 -5.43
C GLU A 394 22.16 -6.93 -4.99
N ILE A 395 21.07 -6.82 -5.76
CA ILE A 395 19.84 -6.11 -5.33
C ILE A 395 19.38 -6.65 -3.99
N LYS A 396 19.16 -7.96 -3.93
CA LYS A 396 18.58 -8.60 -2.75
C LYS A 396 19.48 -8.46 -1.52
N ARG A 397 20.81 -8.44 -1.70
CA ARG A 397 21.76 -8.22 -0.59
C ARG A 397 21.78 -6.79 -0.09
N THR A 398 21.61 -5.81 -0.97
CA THR A 398 21.80 -4.39 -0.66
C THR A 398 20.50 -3.66 -0.31
N ILE A 399 19.34 -4.12 -0.79
CA ILE A 399 18.06 -3.55 -0.36
C ILE A 399 17.83 -3.92 1.11
N THR A 400 17.93 -2.91 1.95
CA THR A 400 17.54 -2.95 3.35
C THR A 400 16.59 -1.79 3.61
N ILE A 401 15.69 -1.92 4.59
CA ILE A 401 15.12 -0.73 5.21
C ILE A 401 16.29 -0.08 5.94
N SER A 402 16.68 1.12 5.48
CA SER A 402 17.84 1.83 6.02
C SER A 402 17.65 2.05 7.52
N LYS A 403 18.34 1.25 8.33
CA LYS A 403 18.34 1.39 9.80
C LYS A 403 19.01 2.69 10.25
N ASP A 404 19.97 3.18 9.46
CA ASP A 404 20.80 4.33 9.79
C ASP A 404 21.11 5.13 8.52
N PHE A 405 20.54 6.33 8.40
CA PHE A 405 21.31 7.43 7.81
C PHE A 405 21.98 8.16 8.97
N PRO A 406 23.26 8.55 8.87
CA PRO A 406 23.87 9.37 9.89
C PRO A 406 23.06 10.66 10.00
N VAL A 407 22.42 10.87 11.14
CA VAL A 407 22.13 12.22 11.62
C VAL A 407 23.50 12.89 11.70
N PRO A 408 23.77 14.01 10.99
CA PRO A 408 25.02 14.73 11.19
C PRO A 408 25.21 14.97 12.68
N ASP A 409 26.37 14.59 13.22
CA ASP A 409 26.72 14.65 14.65
C ASP A 409 26.46 16.05 15.24
N ILE A 410 25.25 16.27 15.75
CA ILE A 410 24.88 17.45 16.55
C ILE A 410 25.20 17.21 18.02
N LEU A 411 25.38 15.95 18.43
CA LEU A 411 25.68 15.58 19.82
C LEU A 411 27.10 15.92 20.27
N GLU A 412 28.03 16.21 19.36
CA GLU A 412 29.36 16.71 19.75
C GLU A 412 29.38 18.21 20.10
N LYS A 413 28.36 18.98 19.68
CA LYS A 413 28.29 20.43 19.94
C LYS A 413 27.54 20.81 21.22
N ILE A 414 26.79 19.89 21.82
CA ILE A 414 26.03 20.15 23.07
C ILE A 414 26.91 19.93 24.33
N ASN A 415 28.03 19.22 24.22
CA ASN A 415 28.93 18.98 25.35
C ASN A 415 30.02 20.05 25.56
N LEU A 416 30.08 21.10 24.73
CA LEU A 416 31.02 22.21 24.90
C LEU A 416 30.41 23.48 25.52
N THR A 417 29.10 23.54 25.77
CA THR A 417 28.43 24.72 26.34
C THR A 417 27.98 24.57 27.81
N LYS A 418 28.26 23.43 28.46
CA LYS A 418 27.99 23.24 29.92
C LYS A 418 29.21 23.37 30.84
N LYS A 419 30.37 23.81 30.33
CA LYS A 419 31.54 24.18 31.15
C LYS A 419 31.95 25.63 30.87
N LYS A 420 31.15 26.59 31.32
CA LYS A 420 31.58 27.97 31.61
C LYS A 420 30.49 28.73 32.37
N THR A 421 30.28 28.33 33.62
CA THR A 421 29.72 29.18 34.69
C THR A 421 30.05 28.53 36.04
N VAL A 422 31.28 28.77 36.50
CA VAL A 422 31.61 29.12 37.89
C VAL A 422 32.65 30.23 37.81
#